data_AF-A0A2Z6QND0-F1
#
_entry.id   AF-A0A2Z6QND0-F1
#
_cell.length_a   1.000
_cell.length_b   1.000
_cell.length_c   1.000
_cell.angle_alpha   90.00
_cell.angle_beta   90.00
_cell.angle_gamma   90.00
#
_symmetry.space_group_name_H-M   'P 1'
#
loop_
_entity.id
_entity.type
_entity.pdbx_description
1 polymer ?
#
loop_
_entity_poly.entity_id
_entity_poly.type
_entity_poly.pdbx_seq_one_letter_code
_entity_poly.pdbx_strand_id
1 'polypeptide(L)'
;MLNSSSSSVIPTNAYILGNASYPCHNWIFTPYRDNGRLTQIQTYYNIKHSQTRIGVEQAFGKLKSRFRCLINPLTTSLATAILIVIATCILHNICEERQKDMLDDSEYLDNQNHFQTLLGNDNTREVANSTNSVRDNLANYL
;
A
#
# COMPACT_ATOMS: atom_id res chain seq x y z
N MET A 1 3.18 16.97 7.34
CA MET A 1 4.54 17.25 6.83
C MET A 1 5.52 16.63 7.80
N LEU A 2 6.30 15.63 7.38
CA LEU A 2 7.34 15.03 8.23
C LEU A 2 8.45 16.08 8.41
N ASN A 3 8.54 16.63 9.62
CA ASN A 3 9.40 17.75 9.96
C ASN A 3 10.86 17.30 10.08
N SER A 4 11.78 18.10 9.56
CA SER A 4 13.17 17.76 9.22
C SER A 4 14.15 17.60 10.39
N SER A 5 13.69 17.23 11.59
CA SER A 5 14.54 17.18 12.80
C SER A 5 14.57 15.83 13.52
N SER A 6 14.08 14.77 12.88
CA SER A 6 14.13 13.41 13.42
C SER A 6 14.94 12.55 12.47
N SER A 7 15.94 11.82 12.99
CA SER A 7 16.62 10.69 12.35
C SER A 7 15.72 10.04 11.30
N SER A 8 16.13 10.10 10.02
CA SER A 8 15.30 9.70 8.87
C SER A 8 14.62 8.36 9.15
N VAL A 9 13.30 8.39 9.37
CA VAL A 9 12.47 7.19 9.64
C VAL A 9 12.56 6.19 8.48
N ILE A 10 12.91 6.68 7.30
CA ILE A 10 13.17 5.89 6.10
C ILE A 10 14.68 5.61 6.03
N PRO A 11 15.11 4.34 5.98
CA PRO A 11 16.52 3.99 5.82
C PRO A 11 17.14 4.64 4.58
N THR A 12 18.45 4.86 4.61
CA THR A 12 19.19 5.38 3.44
C THR A 12 18.97 4.45 2.24
N ASN A 13 18.69 5.04 1.07
CA ASN A 13 18.35 4.35 -0.18
C ASN A 13 17.04 3.52 -0.13
N ALA A 14 16.17 3.75 0.84
CA ALA A 14 14.82 3.19 0.86
C ALA A 14 13.78 4.24 0.42
N TYR A 15 12.68 3.76 -0.17
CA TYR A 15 11.59 4.57 -0.68
C TYR A 15 10.26 3.98 -0.21
N ILE A 16 9.27 4.85 0.03
CA ILE A 16 7.91 4.42 0.33
C ILE A 16 7.19 4.07 -0.97
N LEU A 17 6.41 2.99 -0.97
CA LEU A 17 5.47 2.68 -2.05
C LEU A 17 4.08 3.17 -1.65
N GLY A 18 3.63 4.23 -2.31
CA GLY A 18 2.31 4.84 -2.09
C GLY A 18 1.26 4.31 -3.07
N ASN A 19 -0.01 4.41 -2.68
CA ASN A 19 -1.11 4.17 -3.62
C ASN A 19 -1.28 5.36 -4.61
N ALA A 20 -2.16 5.22 -5.58
CA ALA A 20 -2.45 6.25 -6.58
C ALA A 20 -3.06 7.55 -6.01
N SER A 21 -3.58 7.52 -4.78
CA SER A 21 -4.16 8.67 -4.08
C SER A 21 -3.10 9.61 -3.49
N TYR A 22 -1.83 9.20 -3.43
CA TYR A 22 -0.72 10.05 -2.99
C TYR A 22 0.01 10.71 -4.16
N PRO A 23 0.56 11.92 -3.98
CA PRO A 23 1.49 12.51 -4.94
C PRO A 23 2.81 11.74 -4.97
N CYS A 24 3.41 11.60 -6.15
CA CYS A 24 4.73 11.00 -6.31
C CYS A 24 5.82 12.00 -5.91
N HIS A 25 6.72 11.62 -4.99
CA HIS A 25 7.86 12.43 -4.57
C HIS A 25 9.16 11.61 -4.56
N ASN A 26 10.31 12.26 -4.34
CA ASN A 26 11.62 11.61 -4.26
C ASN A 26 11.74 10.56 -3.12
N TRP A 27 10.80 10.54 -2.19
CA TRP A 27 10.77 9.61 -1.05
C TRP A 27 9.55 8.66 -1.07
N ILE A 28 8.60 8.87 -2.00
CA ILE A 28 7.41 8.03 -2.18
C ILE A 28 7.09 7.85 -3.65
N PHE A 29 7.15 6.61 -4.12
CA PHE A 29 6.79 6.26 -5.48
C PHE A 29 5.36 5.76 -5.53
N THR A 30 4.62 6.21 -6.53
CA THR A 30 3.23 5.83 -6.77
C THR A 30 3.10 5.27 -8.20
N PRO A 31 2.07 4.47 -8.50
CA PRO A 31 1.84 3.98 -9.86
C PRO A 31 1.67 5.14 -10.86
N TYR A 32 2.06 4.91 -12.11
CA TYR A 32 1.66 5.79 -13.20
C TYR A 32 0.14 5.77 -13.31
N ARG A 33 -0.46 6.96 -13.41
CA ARG A 33 -1.91 7.07 -13.63
C ARG A 33 -2.25 6.55 -15.01
N ASP A 34 -3.18 5.62 -15.08
CA ASP A 34 -3.68 5.09 -16.34
C ASP A 34 -4.75 6.03 -16.92
N ASN A 35 -4.40 6.73 -17.99
CA ASN A 35 -5.30 7.56 -18.78
C ASN A 35 -5.57 6.94 -20.17
N GLY A 36 -5.34 5.63 -20.31
CA GLY A 36 -5.44 4.89 -21.56
C GLY A 36 -4.24 5.08 -22.50
N ARG A 37 -3.17 5.75 -22.04
CA ARG A 37 -1.98 6.06 -22.84
C ARG A 37 -0.67 5.70 -22.14
N LEU A 38 -0.69 4.69 -21.27
CA LEU A 38 0.53 4.19 -20.63
C LEU A 38 1.46 3.57 -21.67
N THR A 39 2.74 3.94 -21.60
CA THR A 39 3.79 3.25 -22.35
C THR A 39 4.00 1.84 -21.80
N GLN A 40 4.58 0.94 -22.60
CA GLN A 40 4.86 -0.43 -22.16
C GLN A 40 5.69 -0.49 -20.86
N ILE A 41 6.68 0.40 -20.73
CA ILE A 41 7.53 0.51 -19.54
C ILE A 41 6.72 0.93 -18.32
N GLN A 42 5.84 1.93 -18.47
CA GLN A 42 4.97 2.39 -17.38
C GLN A 42 3.95 1.31 -16.96
N THR A 43 3.40 0.58 -17.93
CA THR A 43 2.51 -0.56 -17.66
C THR A 43 3.23 -1.65 -16.88
N TYR A 44 4.46 -2.00 -17.29
CA TYR A 44 5.26 -3.00 -16.60
C TYR A 44 5.64 -2.56 -15.18
N TYR A 45 6.04 -1.29 -15.00
CA TYR A 45 6.24 -0.70 -13.68
C TYR A 45 4.97 -0.80 -12.82
N ASN A 46 3.80 -0.47 -13.34
CA ASN A 46 2.53 -0.55 -12.61
C ASN A 46 2.21 -1.99 -12.16
N ILE A 47 2.50 -2.98 -13.01
CA ILE A 47 2.36 -4.40 -12.66
C ILE A 47 3.27 -4.75 -11.48
N LYS A 48 4.56 -4.42 -11.55
CA LYS A 48 5.52 -4.67 -10.45
C LYS A 48 5.13 -3.93 -9.18
N HIS A 49 4.75 -2.67 -9.31
CA HIS A 49 4.28 -1.84 -8.21
C HIS A 49 3.05 -2.47 -7.52
N SER A 50 2.08 -2.95 -8.30
CA SER A 50 0.92 -3.69 -7.77
C SER A 50 1.33 -4.96 -7.04
N GLN A 51 2.21 -5.78 -7.63
CA GLN A 51 2.71 -7.01 -7.02
C GLN A 51 3.35 -6.79 -5.65
N THR A 52 4.17 -5.74 -5.51
CA THR A 52 4.80 -5.41 -4.21
C THR A 52 3.80 -5.02 -3.13
N ARG A 53 2.60 -4.57 -3.50
CA ARG A 53 1.55 -4.13 -2.56
C ARG A 53 0.57 -5.24 -2.16
N ILE A 54 0.66 -6.44 -2.76
CA ILE A 54 -0.25 -7.56 -2.45
C ILE A 54 -0.26 -7.88 -0.95
N GLY A 55 0.91 -7.98 -0.31
CA GLY A 55 1.00 -8.34 1.11
C GLY A 55 0.29 -7.33 2.03
N VAL A 56 0.45 -6.03 1.76
CA VAL A 56 -0.22 -4.99 2.55
C VAL A 56 -1.73 -4.96 2.27
N GLU A 57 -2.16 -5.17 1.04
CA GLU A 57 -3.58 -5.24 0.67
C GLU A 57 -4.27 -6.44 1.33
N GLN A 58 -3.61 -7.60 1.35
CA GLN A 58 -4.10 -8.79 2.05
C GLN A 58 -4.20 -8.56 3.55
N ALA A 59 -3.21 -7.94 4.18
CA ALA A 59 -3.23 -7.61 5.60
C ALA A 59 -4.42 -6.69 5.95
N PHE A 60 -4.61 -5.60 5.21
CA PHE A 60 -5.76 -4.70 5.42
C PHE A 60 -7.10 -5.37 5.09
N GLY A 61 -7.14 -6.26 4.09
CA GLY A 61 -8.31 -7.09 3.78
C GLY A 61 -8.71 -7.97 4.95
N LYS A 62 -7.75 -8.71 5.53
CA LYS A 62 -7.95 -9.54 6.72
C LYS A 62 -8.35 -8.71 7.94
N LEU A 63 -7.69 -7.57 8.17
CA LEU A 63 -8.01 -6.66 9.27
C LEU A 63 -9.48 -6.21 9.21
N LYS A 64 -9.93 -5.71 8.05
CA LYS A 64 -11.34 -5.31 7.84
C LYS A 64 -12.27 -6.51 7.90
N SER A 65 -11.83 -7.70 7.45
CA SER A 65 -12.56 -8.98 7.61
C SER A 65 -12.87 -9.31 9.06
N ARG A 66 -11.84 -9.27 9.90
CA ARG A 66 -11.92 -9.58 11.32
C ARG A 66 -12.69 -8.52 12.11
N PHE A 67 -12.42 -7.24 11.84
CA PHE A 67 -13.03 -6.11 12.56
C PHE A 67 -13.96 -5.34 11.64
N ARG A 68 -15.21 -5.84 11.53
CA ARG A 68 -16.24 -5.28 10.64
C ARG A 68 -16.59 -3.82 10.95
N CYS A 69 -16.29 -3.33 12.16
CA CYS A 69 -16.42 -1.91 12.52
C CYS A 69 -15.57 -0.98 11.64
N LEU A 70 -14.50 -1.48 11.00
CA LEU A 70 -13.63 -0.70 10.12
C LEU A 70 -14.14 -0.59 8.67
N ILE A 71 -15.23 -1.26 8.32
CA ILE A 71 -15.79 -1.23 6.95
C ILE A 71 -16.57 0.06 6.73
N ASN A 72 -17.33 0.46 7.73
CA ASN A 72 -18.18 1.64 7.68
C ASN A 72 -17.48 2.82 8.37
N PRO A 73 -17.82 4.06 8.00
CA PRO A 73 -17.36 5.23 8.74
C PRO A 73 -17.69 5.13 10.23
N LEU A 74 -16.71 5.41 11.08
CA LEU A 74 -16.90 5.41 12.53
C LEU A 74 -17.66 6.68 12.95
N THR A 75 -18.85 6.52 13.52
CA THR A 75 -19.70 7.62 14.02
C THR A 75 -19.29 8.09 15.42
N THR A 76 -17.98 8.14 15.68
CA THR A 76 -17.40 8.50 16.97
C THR A 76 -16.50 9.73 16.84
N SER A 77 -16.03 10.27 17.97
CA SER A 77 -15.04 11.35 17.93
C SER A 77 -13.76 10.89 17.22
N LEU A 78 -13.01 11.82 16.62
CA LEU A 78 -11.73 11.49 15.96
C LEU A 78 -10.75 10.79 16.91
N ALA A 79 -10.69 11.24 18.17
CA ALA A 79 -9.83 10.61 19.19
C ALA A 79 -10.23 9.14 19.42
N THR A 80 -11.53 8.87 19.53
CA THR A 80 -12.05 7.50 19.68
C THR A 80 -11.78 6.66 18.43
N ALA A 81 -11.99 7.22 17.24
CA ALA A 81 -11.73 6.53 15.98
C ALA A 81 -10.25 6.10 15.84
N ILE A 82 -9.31 6.97 16.22
CA ILE A 82 -7.88 6.64 16.24
C ILE A 82 -7.60 5.47 17.19
N LEU A 83 -8.18 5.49 18.40
CA LEU A 83 -8.01 4.39 19.36
C LEU A 83 -8.60 3.07 18.86
N ILE A 84 -9.76 3.11 18.19
CA ILE A 84 -10.36 1.92 17.56
C ILE A 84 -9.42 1.35 16.50
N VAL A 85 -8.86 2.19 15.62
CA VAL A 85 -7.92 1.74 14.58
C VAL A 85 -6.67 1.13 15.21
N ILE A 86 -6.08 1.75 16.23
CA ILE A 86 -4.90 1.21 16.91
C ILE A 86 -5.21 -0.13 17.58
N ALA A 87 -6.30 -0.20 18.35
CA ALA A 87 -6.70 -1.41 19.06
C ALA A 87 -6.96 -2.59 18.10
N THR A 88 -7.65 -2.33 16.99
CA THR A 88 -7.90 -3.37 15.97
C THR A 88 -6.63 -3.84 15.28
N CYS A 89 -5.66 -2.95 15.00
CA CYS A 89 -4.34 -3.35 14.48
C CYS A 89 -3.58 -4.23 15.48
N ILE A 90 -3.54 -3.86 16.76
CA ILE A 90 -2.86 -4.64 17.81
C ILE A 90 -3.49 -6.03 17.93
N LEU A 91 -4.81 -6.09 18.05
CA LEU A 91 -5.54 -7.35 18.17
C LEU A 91 -5.39 -8.21 16.91
N HIS A 92 -5.36 -7.60 15.72
CA HIS A 92 -5.10 -8.31 14.48
C HIS A 92 -3.74 -9.00 14.50
N ASN A 93 -2.69 -8.27 14.88
CA ASN A 93 -1.33 -8.80 14.93
C ASN A 93 -1.22 -9.98 15.92
N ILE A 94 -1.83 -9.87 17.11
CA ILE A 94 -1.89 -10.97 18.09
C ILE A 94 -2.56 -12.21 17.48
N CYS A 95 -3.64 -12.03 16.72
CA CYS A 95 -4.31 -13.15 16.06
C CYS A 95 -3.48 -13.75 14.91
N GLU A 96 -2.78 -12.94 14.10
CA GLU A 96 -1.91 -13.48 13.03
C GLU A 96 -0.72 -14.24 13.62
N GLU A 97 -0.11 -13.75 14.70
CA GLU A 97 0.98 -14.43 15.42
C GLU A 97 0.53 -15.79 15.95
N ARG A 98 -0.60 -15.82 16.67
CA ARG A 98 -1.16 -17.09 17.17
C ARG A 98 -1.61 -18.03 16.07
N GLN A 99 -2.07 -17.54 14.93
CA GLN A 99 -2.47 -18.38 13.81
C GLN A 99 -1.25 -18.98 13.11
N LYS A 100 -0.13 -18.24 13.04
CA LYS A 100 1.14 -18.74 12.53
C LYS A 100 1.69 -19.88 13.41
N ASP A 101 1.56 -19.77 14.73
CA ASP A 101 1.97 -20.83 15.65
C ASP A 101 1.14 -22.13 15.52
N MET A 102 -0.03 -22.06 14.90
CA MET A 102 -0.95 -23.20 14.68
C MET A 102 -0.84 -23.81 13.28
N LEU A 103 -0.20 -23.12 12.33
CA LEU A 103 -0.03 -23.55 10.94
C LEU A 103 1.45 -23.86 10.70
N ASP A 104 1.83 -25.11 10.95
CA ASP A 104 3.16 -25.65 10.64
C ASP A 104 3.39 -25.64 9.11
N ASP A 105 4.24 -24.70 8.66
CA ASP A 105 4.95 -24.47 7.38
C ASP A 105 4.43 -24.98 5.99
N SER A 106 3.31 -25.69 5.84
CA SER A 106 3.00 -26.41 4.59
C SER A 106 2.01 -25.76 3.61
N GLU A 107 1.43 -24.58 3.88
CA GLU A 107 0.24 -24.11 3.12
C GLU A 107 0.27 -22.65 2.62
N TYR A 108 1.44 -22.09 2.29
CA TYR A 108 1.56 -20.70 1.83
C TYR A 108 1.65 -20.48 0.30
N LEU A 109 1.55 -21.54 -0.53
CA LEU A 109 1.90 -21.44 -1.95
C LEU A 109 0.78 -21.03 -2.94
N ASP A 110 -0.49 -20.94 -2.55
CA ASP A 110 -1.58 -20.90 -3.56
C ASP A 110 -2.24 -19.51 -3.79
N ASN A 111 -1.94 -18.49 -2.99
CA ASN A 111 -2.71 -17.22 -3.04
C ASN A 111 -2.12 -16.11 -3.93
N GLN A 112 -1.07 -16.38 -4.73
CA GLN A 112 -0.44 -15.34 -5.56
C GLN A 112 -1.13 -15.08 -6.91
N ASN A 113 -2.03 -15.94 -7.39
CA ASN A 113 -2.52 -15.87 -8.79
C ASN A 113 -3.87 -15.15 -9.01
N HIS A 114 -4.61 -14.73 -7.96
CA HIS A 114 -5.98 -14.24 -8.14
C HIS A 114 -6.16 -12.71 -8.13
N PHE A 115 -5.16 -11.92 -7.73
CA PHE A 115 -5.32 -10.46 -7.54
C PHE A 115 -5.06 -9.61 -8.79
N GLN A 116 -4.73 -10.24 -9.93
CA GLN A 116 -4.30 -9.54 -11.15
C GLN A 116 -5.43 -8.79 -11.88
N THR A 117 -6.69 -8.95 -11.47
CA THR A 117 -7.87 -8.49 -12.25
C THR A 117 -8.60 -7.26 -11.67
N LEU A 118 -8.25 -6.74 -10.48
CA LEU A 118 -9.13 -5.79 -9.76
C LEU A 118 -8.68 -4.32 -9.68
N LEU A 119 -7.57 -3.90 -10.31
CA LEU A 119 -7.11 -2.51 -10.22
C LEU A 119 -7.45 -1.71 -11.48
N GLY A 120 -8.73 -1.33 -11.61
CA GLY A 120 -9.23 -0.45 -12.66
C GLY A 120 -9.83 0.84 -12.12
N ASN A 121 -9.31 1.97 -12.63
CA ASN A 121 -9.87 3.33 -12.64
C ASN A 121 -10.22 4.00 -11.31
N ASP A 122 -9.29 4.83 -10.81
CA ASP A 122 -9.65 5.99 -10.00
C ASP A 122 -9.10 7.28 -10.64
N ASN A 123 -10.04 8.06 -11.18
CA ASN A 123 -9.82 9.38 -11.74
C ASN A 123 -9.75 10.42 -10.62
N THR A 124 -8.59 10.99 -10.34
CA THR A 124 -8.49 12.23 -9.55
C THR A 124 -7.42 13.16 -10.09
N ARG A 125 -7.70 14.46 -10.01
CA ARG A 125 -7.08 15.55 -10.78
C ARG A 125 -5.68 15.95 -10.26
N GLU A 126 -5.00 16.78 -11.04
CA GLU A 126 -3.57 17.09 -11.07
C GLU A 126 -3.01 17.88 -9.87
N VAL A 127 -1.74 17.62 -9.53
CA VAL A 127 -0.67 18.63 -9.44
C VAL A 127 0.64 17.94 -9.89
N ALA A 128 1.15 18.30 -11.06
CA ALA A 128 2.42 17.80 -11.59
C ALA A 128 3.56 18.70 -11.08
N ASN A 129 4.47 18.15 -10.26
CA ASN A 129 5.72 18.82 -9.90
C ASN A 129 6.88 17.81 -9.96
N SER A 130 7.90 18.14 -10.77
CA SER A 130 9.33 17.75 -10.88
C SER A 130 9.97 16.53 -10.18
N THR A 131 9.25 15.64 -9.48
CA THR A 131 9.80 14.46 -8.77
C THR A 131 9.77 13.16 -9.59
N ASN A 132 9.41 13.22 -10.87
CA ASN A 132 9.22 12.04 -11.72
C ASN A 132 10.53 11.33 -12.11
N SER A 133 11.68 12.02 -12.10
CA SER A 133 12.93 11.47 -12.67
C SER A 133 13.40 10.18 -11.98
N VAL A 134 13.30 10.07 -10.64
CA VAL A 134 13.79 8.87 -9.93
C VAL A 134 12.89 7.66 -10.16
N ARG A 135 11.56 7.84 -10.13
CA ARG A 135 10.60 6.77 -10.47
C ARG A 135 10.77 6.36 -11.93
N ASP A 136 10.92 7.32 -12.83
CA ASP A 136 11.10 7.04 -14.26
C ASP A 136 12.40 6.28 -14.52
N ASN A 137 13.49 6.60 -13.81
CA ASN A 137 14.73 5.81 -13.84
C ASN A 137 14.51 4.38 -13.32
N LEU A 138 13.77 4.22 -12.21
CA LEU A 138 13.43 2.90 -11.68
C LEU A 138 12.56 2.11 -12.67
N ALA A 139 11.59 2.75 -13.31
CA ALA A 139 10.73 2.12 -14.31
C ALA A 139 11.52 1.61 -15.52
N ASN A 140 12.57 2.31 -15.93
CA ASN A 140 13.46 1.88 -17.01
C ASN A 140 14.43 0.76 -16.59
N TYR A 141 14.64 0.53 -15.29
CA TYR A 141 15.52 -0.52 -14.77
C TYR A 141 14.80 -1.86 -14.56
N LEU A 142 13.47 -1.83 -14.37
CA LEU A 142 12.64 -3.02 -14.14
C LEU A 142 12.38 -3.78 -15.45
#